data_AF-A0A956MTT4-F1
#
_entry.id   AF-A0A956MTT4-F1
#
_cell.length_a   1.000
_cell.length_b   1.000
_cell.length_c   1.000
_cell.angle_alpha   90.00
_cell.angle_beta   90.00
_cell.angle_gamma   90.00
#
_symmetry.space_group_name_H-M   'P 1'
#
loop_
_entity.id
_entity.type
_entity.pdbx_description
1 polymer ?
#
loop_
_entity_poly.entity_id
_entity_poly.type
_entity_poly.pdbx_seq_one_letter_code
_entity_poly.pdbx_strand_id
1 'polypeptide(L)'
;MHWFVAVPSKDWFYTGLLVFGLFILVFFAELVSRKRIVPGWQLRKAVHVFTGVFVLAALFLLQDVVPLILIAAGFAAFNLWSILRNAFRSFNATPNRSLGT
;
A
#
# COMPACT_ATOMS: atom_id res chain seq x y z
N MET A 1 -14.43 -23.41 18.26
CA MET A 1 -14.25 -22.62 17.02
C MET A 1 -15.18 -21.41 17.08
N HIS A 2 -14.73 -20.30 17.67
CA HIS A 2 -15.46 -19.03 17.67
C HIS A 2 -14.90 -18.14 16.54
N TRP A 3 -15.19 -18.49 15.28
CA TRP A 3 -14.77 -17.69 14.10
C TRP A 3 -15.74 -16.55 13.76
N PHE A 4 -16.78 -16.37 14.56
CA PHE A 4 -17.81 -15.33 14.38
C PHE A 4 -17.93 -14.45 15.63
N VAL A 5 -16.80 -14.09 16.23
CA VAL A 5 -16.80 -12.95 17.15
C VAL A 5 -17.07 -11.73 16.28
N ALA A 6 -18.10 -10.96 16.64
CA ALA A 6 -18.41 -9.73 15.94
C ALA A 6 -17.19 -8.80 16.02
N VAL A 7 -16.56 -8.54 14.87
CA VAL A 7 -15.44 -7.61 14.78
C VAL A 7 -15.91 -6.24 15.31
N PRO A 8 -15.21 -5.63 16.28
CA PRO A 8 -15.60 -4.35 16.84
C PRO A 8 -15.77 -3.28 15.76
N SER A 9 -16.81 -2.45 15.83
CA SER A 9 -17.05 -1.38 14.84
C SER A 9 -15.88 -0.41 14.70
N LYS A 10 -15.10 -0.21 15.78
CA LYS A 10 -13.88 0.61 15.76
C LYS A 10 -12.80 0.04 14.81
N ASP A 11 -12.69 -1.28 14.69
CA ASP A 11 -11.67 -1.93 13.85
C ASP A 11 -11.98 -1.69 12.37
N TRP A 12 -13.27 -1.69 12.00
CA TRP A 12 -13.70 -1.31 10.66
C TRP A 12 -13.42 0.17 10.34
N PHE A 13 -13.61 1.06 11.31
CA PHE A 13 -13.24 2.47 11.15
C PHE A 13 -11.73 2.65 10.94
N TYR A 14 -10.89 2.02 11.78
CA TYR A 14 -9.44 2.07 11.62
C TYR A 14 -8.98 1.42 10.31
N THR A 15 -9.63 0.34 9.89
CA THR A 15 -9.37 -0.31 8.60
C THR A 15 -9.63 0.64 7.45
N GLY A 16 -10.79 1.32 7.43
CA GLY A 16 -11.09 2.33 6.43
C GLY A 16 -10.05 3.46 6.42
N LEU A 17 -9.65 3.94 7.59
CA LEU A 17 -8.63 4.98 7.73
C LEU A 17 -7.27 4.55 7.18
N LEU A 18 -6.83 3.32 7.50
CA LEU A 18 -5.57 2.75 7.02
C LEU A 18 -5.58 2.58 5.49
N VAL A 19 -6.66 2.01 4.95
CA VAL A 19 -6.82 1.83 3.49
C VAL A 19 -6.79 3.19 2.79
N PHE A 20 -7.58 4.16 3.27
CA PHE A 20 -7.62 5.50 2.72
C PHE A 20 -6.25 6.18 2.75
N GLY A 21 -5.53 6.08 3.87
CA GLY A 21 -4.17 6.60 4.01
C GLY A 21 -3.17 5.97 3.04
N LEU A 22 -3.26 4.66 2.81
CA LEU A 22 -2.44 3.96 1.81
C LEU A 22 -2.74 4.44 0.38
N PHE A 23 -4.02 4.63 0.03
CA PHE A 23 -4.39 5.18 -1.28
C PHE A 23 -3.85 6.61 -1.48
N ILE A 24 -3.97 7.47 -0.46
CA ILE A 24 -3.39 8.82 -0.49
C ILE A 24 -1.88 8.74 -0.70
N LEU A 25 -1.18 7.89 0.06
CA LEU A 25 0.27 7.73 -0.04
C LEU A 25 0.70 7.35 -1.48
N VAL A 26 0.05 6.33 -2.06
CA VAL A 26 0.34 5.87 -3.43
C VAL A 26 0.02 6.97 -4.45
N PHE A 27 -1.13 7.63 -4.31
CA PHE A 27 -1.55 8.69 -5.22
C PHE A 27 -0.62 9.91 -5.18
N PHE A 28 -0.24 10.37 -3.99
CA PHE A 28 0.73 11.47 -3.84
C PHE A 28 2.08 11.10 -4.42
N ALA A 29 2.55 9.89 -4.15
CA ALA A 29 3.82 9.44 -4.67
C ALA A 29 3.81 9.41 -6.22
N GLU A 30 2.69 9.04 -6.84
CA GLU A 30 2.50 9.10 -8.30
C GLU A 30 2.49 10.53 -8.82
N LEU A 31 1.77 11.43 -8.14
CA LEU A 31 1.70 12.84 -8.49
C LEU A 31 3.12 13.47 -8.49
N VAL A 32 3.90 13.19 -7.45
CA VAL A 32 5.30 13.66 -7.33
C VAL A 32 6.16 13.07 -8.44
N SER A 33 5.98 11.78 -8.74
CA SER A 33 6.71 11.10 -9.80
C SER A 33 6.40 11.67 -11.20
N ARG A 34 5.13 11.95 -11.50
CA ARG A 34 4.68 12.54 -12.77
C ARG A 34 5.25 13.93 -13.00
N LYS A 35 5.41 14.72 -11.93
CA LYS A 35 6.07 16.02 -11.98
C LYS A 35 7.59 15.94 -12.18
N ARG A 36 8.17 14.72 -12.28
CA ARG A 36 9.61 14.44 -12.42
C ARG A 36 10.48 15.10 -11.34
N ILE A 37 9.89 15.43 -10.18
CA ILE A 37 10.60 16.05 -9.05
C ILE A 37 11.55 15.05 -8.41
N VAL A 38 11.09 13.80 -8.26
CA VAL A 38 11.84 12.72 -7.59
C VAL A 38 11.85 11.47 -8.47
N PRO A 39 12.98 10.76 -8.60
CA PRO A 39 13.03 9.49 -9.33
C PRO A 39 12.08 8.45 -8.73
N GLY A 40 11.37 7.70 -9.59
CA GLY A 40 10.40 6.68 -9.16
C GLY A 40 10.99 5.61 -8.22
N TRP A 41 12.29 5.30 -8.33
CA TRP A 41 12.95 4.34 -7.44
C TRP A 41 13.07 4.81 -5.99
N GLN A 42 13.26 6.12 -5.75
CA GLN A 42 13.30 6.68 -4.39
C GLN A 42 11.90 6.70 -3.79
N LEU A 43 10.91 7.13 -4.59
CA LEU A 43 9.51 7.12 -4.17
C LEU A 43 9.04 5.70 -3.83
N ARG A 44 9.44 4.68 -4.59
CA ARG A 44 9.07 3.28 -4.31
C ARG A 44 9.60 2.81 -2.95
N LYS A 45 10.83 3.19 -2.60
CA LYS A 45 11.40 2.91 -1.26
C LYS A 45 10.64 3.66 -0.18
N ALA A 46 10.30 4.93 -0.41
CA ALA A 46 9.53 5.72 0.55
C ALA A 46 8.15 5.10 0.79
N VAL A 47 7.38 4.82 -0.27
CA VAL A 47 6.08 4.15 -0.19
C VAL A 47 6.19 2.83 0.56
N HIS A 48 7.24 2.03 0.32
CA HIS A 48 7.45 0.77 1.04
C HIS A 48 7.68 0.99 2.55
N VAL A 49 8.56 1.92 2.94
CA VAL A 49 8.81 2.24 4.35
C VAL A 49 7.54 2.73 5.03
N PHE A 50 6.82 3.67 4.42
CA PHE A 50 5.55 4.17 4.96
C PHE A 50 4.49 3.07 5.03
N THR A 51 4.35 2.22 4.02
CA THR A 51 3.44 1.07 4.07
C THR A 51 3.80 0.14 5.25
N GLY A 52 5.09 -0.09 5.50
CA GLY A 52 5.55 -0.83 6.68
C GLY A 52 5.13 -0.19 8.01
N VAL A 53 5.22 1.14 8.12
CA VAL A 53 4.72 1.89 9.29
C VAL A 53 3.20 1.74 9.45
N PHE A 54 2.44 1.79 8.36
CA PHE A 54 0.99 1.57 8.37
C PHE A 54 0.63 0.15 8.83
N VAL A 55 1.35 -0.86 8.36
CA VAL A 55 1.15 -2.26 8.78
C VAL A 55 1.48 -2.43 10.26
N LEU A 56 2.58 -1.83 10.73
CA LEU A 56 2.92 -1.81 12.16
C LEU A 56 1.82 -1.14 12.99
N ALA A 57 1.33 0.03 12.56
CA ALA A 57 0.24 0.72 13.24
C ALA A 57 -1.04 -0.14 13.29
N ALA A 58 -1.34 -0.88 12.22
CA ALA A 58 -2.49 -1.79 12.17
C ALA A 58 -2.42 -2.87 13.25
N LEU A 59 -1.23 -3.41 13.56
CA LEU A 59 -1.04 -4.40 14.63
C LEU A 59 -1.36 -3.84 16.02
N PHE A 60 -1.21 -2.53 16.23
CA PHE A 60 -1.55 -1.88 17.50
C PHE A 60 -2.99 -1.35 17.56
N LEU A 61 -3.58 -1.02 16.41
CA LEU A 61 -4.91 -0.41 16.32
C LEU A 61 -6.04 -1.44 16.19
N LEU A 62 -5.78 -2.59 15.55
CA LEU A 62 -6.77 -3.63 15.33
C LEU A 62 -6.69 -4.68 16.42
N GLN A 63 -7.85 -5.10 16.92
CA GLN A 63 -7.95 -6.19 17.89
C GLN A 63 -8.15 -7.53 17.20
N ASP A 64 -8.85 -7.53 16.06
CA ASP A 64 -9.07 -8.72 15.25
C ASP A 64 -8.11 -8.79 14.05
N VAL A 65 -7.79 -10.01 13.61
CA VAL A 65 -6.91 -10.27 12.46
C VAL A 65 -7.67 -10.19 11.14
N VAL A 66 -9.00 -10.35 11.15
CA VAL A 66 -9.82 -10.37 9.94
C VAL A 66 -9.65 -9.09 9.10
N PRO A 67 -9.72 -7.87 9.66
CA PRO A 67 -9.57 -6.66 8.88
C PRO A 67 -8.15 -6.51 8.30
N LEU A 68 -7.12 -6.98 9.02
CA LEU A 68 -5.74 -6.97 8.54
C LEU A 68 -5.57 -7.86 7.29
N ILE A 69 -6.18 -9.05 7.30
CA ILE A 69 -6.17 -9.96 6.15
C ILE A 69 -6.85 -9.32 4.94
N LEU A 70 -7.99 -8.63 5.16
CA LEU A 70 -8.71 -7.93 4.09
C LEU A 70 -7.89 -6.78 3.50
N ILE A 71 -7.20 -5.99 4.33
CA ILE A 71 -6.29 -4.94 3.87
C ILE A 71 -5.19 -5.53 3.00
N ALA A 72 -4.53 -6.59 3.48
CA ALA A 72 -3.43 -7.24 2.76
C ALA A 72 -3.90 -7.82 1.41
N ALA A 73 -5.03 -8.51 1.39
CA ALA A 73 -5.62 -9.08 0.18
C ALA A 73 -6.03 -7.97 -0.82
N GLY A 74 -6.68 -6.91 -0.34
CA GLY A 74 -7.09 -5.77 -1.16
C GLY A 74 -5.88 -5.03 -1.76
N PHE A 75 -4.84 -4.80 -0.97
CA PHE A 75 -3.62 -4.14 -1.43
C PHE A 75 -2.85 -5.01 -2.45
N ALA A 76 -2.79 -6.32 -2.24
CA ALA A 76 -2.22 -7.25 -3.21
C ALA A 76 -2.98 -7.25 -4.54
N ALA A 77 -4.32 -7.30 -4.49
CA ALA A 77 -5.17 -7.23 -5.67
C ALA A 77 -5.01 -5.90 -6.42
N PHE A 78 -4.94 -4.78 -5.69
CA PHE A 78 -4.71 -3.45 -6.26
C PHE A 78 -3.34 -3.37 -6.95
N ASN A 79 -2.28 -3.87 -6.32
CA ASN A 79 -0.95 -3.90 -6.94
C ASN A 79 -0.92 -4.77 -8.20
N LEU A 80 -1.55 -5.94 -8.16
CA LEU A 80 -1.65 -6.81 -9.33
C LEU A 80 -2.41 -6.11 -10.47
N TRP A 81 -3.57 -5.52 -10.17
CA TRP A 81 -4.35 -4.74 -11.14
C TRP A 81 -3.55 -3.58 -11.74
N SER A 82 -2.79 -2.86 -10.90
CA SER A 82 -1.93 -1.74 -11.31
C SER A 82 -0.87 -2.18 -12.33
N ILE A 83 -0.21 -3.32 -12.07
CA ILE A 83 0.77 -3.92 -12.98
C ILE A 83 0.09 -4.31 -14.30
N LEU A 84 -1.03 -5.02 -14.25
CA LEU A 84 -1.75 -5.50 -15.43
C LEU A 84 -2.26 -4.37 -16.34
N ARG A 85 -2.66 -3.23 -15.76
CA ARG A 85 -3.14 -2.06 -16.50
C ARG A 85 -2.02 -1.12 -16.94
N ASN A 86 -0.76 -1.42 -16.60
CA ASN A 86 0.36 -0.49 -16.75
C ASN A 86 0.09 0.88 -16.11
N ALA A 87 -0.78 0.90 -15.09
CA ALA A 87 -1.05 2.06 -14.28
C ALA A 87 0.21 2.34 -13.43
N PHE A 88 0.43 3.59 -13.03
CA PHE A 88 1.61 3.97 -12.24
C PHE A 88 2.95 3.60 -12.91
N ARG A 89 3.03 3.88 -14.22
CA ARG A 89 4.16 3.49 -15.08
C ARG A 89 5.50 4.03 -14.57
N SER A 90 5.52 5.17 -13.86
CA SER A 90 6.75 5.72 -13.29
C SER A 90 7.26 4.98 -12.05
N PHE A 91 6.39 4.23 -11.35
CA PHE A 91 6.77 3.34 -10.25
C PHE A 91 7.23 1.97 -10.72
N ASN A 92 6.56 1.46 -11.75
CA ASN A 92 6.79 0.14 -12.34
C ASN A 92 7.95 0.15 -13.35
N ALA A 93 8.31 1.33 -13.88
CA ALA A 93 9.53 1.50 -14.67
C ALA A 93 10.75 1.23 -13.78
N THR A 94 11.30 0.03 -13.91
CA THR A 94 12.59 -0.29 -13.34
C THR A 94 13.62 0.39 -14.24
N PRO A 95 14.48 1.29 -13.72
CA PRO A 95 15.59 1.74 -14.55
C PRO A 95 16.38 0.49 -14.92
N ASN A 96 16.50 0.22 -16.22
CA ASN A 96 17.44 -0.76 -16.75
C ASN A 96 18.85 -0.28 -16.38
N ARG A 97 19.27 -0.55 -15.14
CA ARG A 97 20.68 -0.69 -14.85
C ARG A 97 21.01 -2.12 -15.23
N SER A 98 21.15 -2.37 -16.53
CA SER A 98 21.99 -3.47 -16.97
C SER A 98 23.37 -3.18 -16.39
N LEU A 99 23.71 -3.89 -15.32
CA LEU A 99 25.11 -4.08 -14.93
C LEU A 99 25.72 -4.95 -16.03
N GLY A 100 26.09 -4.31 -17.13
CA GLY A 100 26.61 -4.96 -18.33
C GLY A 100 27.05 -3.86 -19.28
N THR A 101 28.38 -3.68 -19.32
CA THR A 101 29.21 -2.72 -20.07
C THR A 101 29.18 -1.26 -19.59
#